data_AF-A0A6P0XWE6-F1
#
_entry.id   AF-A0A6P0XWE6-F1
#
_cell.length_a   1.000
_cell.length_b   1.000
_cell.length_c   1.000
_cell.angle_alpha   90.00
_cell.angle_beta   90.00
_cell.angle_gamma   90.00
#
_symmetry.space_group_name_H-M   'P 1'
#
loop_
_entity.id
_entity.type
_entity.pdbx_description
1 polymer ?
#
loop_
_entity_poly.entity_id
_entity_poly.type
_entity_poly.pdbx_seq_one_letter_code
_entity_poly.pdbx_strand_id
1 'polypeptide(L)'
;MLIKYSGNNKFIFIANRKCASSSIEESAIAKIADIRIKRSPLGKHLSMKEIYDRFNWIFEHQEFSLDKFFKWGIIRDPVKRV
;
A
#
# COMPACT_ATOMS: atom_id res chain seq x y z
N MET A 1 0.44 0.70 -5.20
CA MET A 1 0.72 0.44 -3.77
C MET A 1 1.69 1.49 -3.23
N LEU A 2 1.45 1.98 -2.02
CA LEU A 2 2.30 2.96 -1.32
C LEU A 2 2.72 2.39 0.03
N ILE A 3 4.01 2.49 0.36
CA ILE A 3 4.60 2.15 1.65
C ILE A 3 5.44 3.37 2.07
N LYS A 4 5.11 3.99 3.21
CA LYS A 4 5.88 5.12 3.74
C LYS A 4 6.74 4.66 4.92
N TYR A 5 8.02 4.99 4.87
CA TYR A 5 8.93 5.07 6.01
C TYR A 5 9.94 6.23 5.84
N SER A 6 9.68 7.36 6.49
CA SER A 6 10.63 8.49 6.62
C SER A 6 10.34 9.42 7.81
N GLY A 7 9.40 9.09 8.69
CA GLY A 7 9.03 9.92 9.85
C GLY A 7 7.60 9.64 10.35
N ASN A 8 7.15 10.45 11.34
CA ASN A 8 5.98 10.36 12.25
C ASN A 8 4.77 9.45 11.92
N ASN A 9 4.45 9.16 10.66
CA ASN A 9 3.29 8.36 10.27
C ASN A 9 3.70 7.15 9.41
N LYS A 10 3.69 5.95 10.01
CA LYS A 10 3.92 4.66 9.34
C LYS A 10 2.61 4.15 8.76
N PHE A 11 2.52 4.00 7.43
CA PHE A 11 1.30 3.49 6.79
C PHE A 11 1.57 2.58 5.60
N ILE A 12 0.62 1.66 5.38
CA ILE A 12 0.54 0.81 4.18
C ILE A 12 -0.81 1.08 3.53
N PHE A 13 -0.77 1.50 2.26
CA PHE A 13 -1.97 1.63 1.43
C PHE A 13 -2.08 0.47 0.45
N ILE A 14 -3.14 -0.33 0.62
CA ILE A 14 -3.48 -1.45 -0.25
C ILE A 14 -4.34 -0.92 -1.39
N ALA A 15 -3.74 -0.83 -2.57
CA ALA A 15 -4.43 -0.38 -3.78
C ALA A 15 -5.22 -1.54 -4.39
N ASN A 16 -6.45 -1.79 -3.93
CA ASN A 16 -7.32 -2.78 -4.57
C ASN A 16 -7.65 -2.38 -6.02
N ARG A 17 -7.77 -3.37 -6.92
CA ARG A 17 -8.17 -3.12 -8.30
C ARG A 17 -9.55 -2.45 -8.32
N LYS A 18 -9.72 -1.46 -9.19
CA LYS A 18 -10.99 -0.74 -9.40
C LYS A 18 -11.55 0.00 -8.16
N CYS A 19 -10.71 0.21 -7.13
CA CYS A 19 -11.05 0.92 -5.90
C CYS A 19 -10.33 2.29 -5.82
N ALA A 20 -10.47 3.12 -6.86
CA ALA A 20 -9.86 4.46 -6.94
C ALA A 20 -8.32 4.51 -6.73
N SER A 21 -7.61 3.42 -7.04
CA SER A 21 -6.15 3.34 -6.88
C SER A 21 -5.37 4.41 -7.66
N SER A 22 -5.92 4.87 -8.78
CA SER A 22 -5.30 5.92 -9.61
C SER A 22 -5.42 7.30 -8.96
N SER A 23 -6.57 7.62 -8.36
CA SER A 23 -6.79 8.89 -7.65
C SER A 23 -5.84 9.06 -6.47
N ILE A 24 -5.60 7.98 -5.70
CA ILE A 24 -4.64 8.02 -4.60
C ILE A 24 -3.21 8.21 -5.11
N GLU A 25 -2.88 7.63 -6.26
CA GLU A 25 -1.57 7.79 -6.89
C GLU A 25 -1.24 9.25 -7.26
N GLU A 26 -2.26 10.07 -7.49
CA GLU A 26 -2.13 11.50 -7.80
C GLU A 26 -2.25 12.40 -6.56
N SER A 27 -2.68 11.83 -5.43
CA SER A 27 -2.91 12.58 -4.19
C SER A 27 -1.61 12.95 -3.45
N ALA A 28 -1.74 13.85 -2.47
CA ALA A 28 -0.64 14.26 -1.59
C ALA A 28 0.01 13.08 -0.84
N ILE A 29 -0.77 12.04 -0.50
CA ILE A 29 -0.26 10.87 0.23
C ILE A 29 0.78 10.10 -0.58
N ALA A 30 0.63 10.08 -1.91
CA ALA A 30 1.56 9.42 -2.80
C ALA A 30 2.85 10.21 -3.05
N LYS A 31 2.86 11.52 -2.73
CA LYS A 31 4.05 12.38 -2.81
C LYS A 31 4.96 12.21 -1.59
N ILE A 32 4.40 11.78 -0.46
CA ILE A 32 5.10 11.63 0.81
C ILE A 32 5.41 10.16 1.15
N ALA A 33 5.23 9.24 0.21
CA ALA A 33 5.49 7.82 0.40
C ALA A 33 6.88 7.45 -0.10
N ASP A 34 7.67 6.80 0.74
CA ASP A 34 9.07 6.45 0.44
C ASP A 34 9.22 5.31 -0.57
N ILE A 35 8.28 4.36 -0.55
CA ILE A 35 8.22 3.24 -1.48
C ILE A 35 6.87 3.29 -2.21
N ARG A 36 6.91 3.33 -3.53
CA ARG A 36 5.71 3.39 -4.38
C ARG A 36 5.82 2.46 -5.57
N ILE A 37 4.91 1.48 -5.65
CA ILE A 37 4.76 0.62 -6.82
C ILE A 37 3.61 1.12 -7.68
N LYS A 38 3.95 1.69 -8.84
CA LYS A 38 2.99 2.25 -9.82
C LYS A 38 2.56 1.25 -10.90
N ARG A 39 3.41 0.28 -11.25
CA ARG A 39 3.16 -0.63 -12.38
C ARG A 39 2.45 -1.90 -11.89
N SER A 40 1.33 -2.25 -12.51
CA SER A 40 0.58 -3.47 -12.20
C SER A 40 1.40 -4.77 -12.31
N PRO A 41 2.23 -4.96 -13.37
CA PRO A 41 3.09 -6.15 -13.45
C PRO A 41 4.10 -6.26 -12.31
N LEU A 42 4.46 -5.13 -11.70
CA LEU A 42 5.40 -5.07 -10.58
C LEU A 42 4.70 -5.19 -9.22
N GLY A 43 3.39 -5.48 -9.16
CA GLY A 43 2.66 -5.60 -7.90
C GLY A 43 2.06 -4.29 -7.41
N LYS A 44 1.38 -3.52 -8.27
CA LYS A 44 0.57 -2.37 -7.83
C LYS A 44 -0.55 -2.77 -6.86
N HIS A 45 -1.05 -4.00 -6.99
CA HIS A 45 -2.27 -4.52 -6.37
C HIS A 45 -1.97 -5.76 -5.51
N LEU A 46 -0.93 -5.71 -4.68
CA LEU A 46 -0.55 -6.82 -3.81
C LEU A 46 -1.45 -6.88 -2.57
N SER A 47 -1.76 -8.10 -2.16
CA SER A 47 -2.32 -8.42 -0.85
C SER A 47 -1.31 -8.16 0.27
N MET A 48 -1.78 -8.09 1.52
CA MET A 48 -0.89 -7.94 2.68
C MET A 48 0.12 -9.08 2.81
N LYS A 49 -0.27 -10.32 2.45
CA LYS A 49 0.66 -11.45 2.45
C LYS A 49 1.79 -11.26 1.45
N GLU A 50 1.46 -10.87 0.22
CA GLU A 50 2.48 -10.61 -0.81
C GLU A 50 3.36 -9.40 -0.46
N ILE A 51 2.81 -8.39 0.23
CA ILE A 51 3.58 -7.27 0.76
C ILE A 51 4.57 -7.76 1.81
N TYR A 52 4.12 -8.57 2.76
CA TYR A 52 4.98 -9.13 3.79
C TYR A 52 6.08 -10.00 3.17
N ASP A 53 5.72 -10.95 2.30
CA ASP A 53 6.68 -11.86 1.66
C ASP A 53 7.75 -11.10 0.85
N ARG A 54 7.41 -9.93 0.30
CA ARG A 54 8.32 -9.12 -0.53
C ARG A 54 9.16 -8.10 0.25
N PHE A 55 8.64 -7.60 1.37
CA PHE A 55 9.24 -6.52 2.15
C PHE A 55 9.53 -6.95 3.60
N ASN A 56 9.60 -8.25 3.87
CA ASN A 56 9.89 -8.80 5.20
C ASN A 56 11.16 -8.20 5.79
N TRP A 57 12.19 -7.98 4.98
CA TRP A 57 13.45 -7.34 5.38
C TRP A 57 13.25 -5.92 5.96
N ILE A 58 12.19 -5.21 5.59
CA ILE A 58 11.81 -3.94 6.23
C ILE A 58 11.16 -4.23 7.58
N PHE A 59 10.22 -5.18 7.61
CA PHE A 59 9.38 -5.46 8.76
C PHE A 59 10.05 -6.27 9.88
N GLU A 60 11.16 -6.95 9.58
CA GLU A 60 11.95 -7.71 10.55
C GLU A 60 12.74 -6.80 11.51
N HIS A 61 12.97 -5.54 11.15
CA HIS A 61 13.47 -4.55 12.10
C HIS A 61 12.38 -4.22 13.13
N GLN A 62 12.66 -4.36 14.43
CA GLN A 62 11.72 -4.06 15.52
C GLN A 62 11.04 -2.68 15.40
N GLU A 63 11.76 -1.67 14.91
CA GLU A 63 11.21 -0.32 14.75
C GLU A 63 10.12 -0.26 13.67
N PHE A 64 10.12 -1.21 12.74
CA PHE A 64 9.30 -1.28 11.54
C PHE A 64 8.41 -2.51 11.50
N SER A 65 8.19 -3.14 12.66
CA SER A 65 7.32 -4.30 12.73
C SER A 65 5.95 -3.99 12.11
N LEU A 66 5.41 -4.95 11.36
CA LEU A 66 4.25 -4.73 10.50
C LEU A 66 3.04 -4.18 11.29
N ASP A 67 2.88 -4.54 12.56
CA ASP A 67 1.87 -4.06 13.48
C ASP A 67 1.93 -2.54 13.75
N LYS A 68 3.10 -1.91 13.59
CA LYS A 68 3.29 -0.45 13.78
C LYS A 68 2.82 0.38 12.59
N PHE A 69 2.45 -0.26 11.48
CA PHE A 69 1.92 0.42 10.31
C PHE A 69 0.40 0.50 10.38
N PHE A 70 -0.12 1.71 10.20
CA PHE A 70 -1.54 1.92 9.93
C PHE A 70 -1.87 1.37 8.54
N LYS A 71 -2.68 0.31 8.48
CA LYS A 71 -3.09 -0.34 7.22
C LYS A 71 -4.48 0.14 6.85
N TRP A 72 -4.63 0.61 5.62
CA TRP A 72 -5.91 1.03 5.12
C TRP A 72 -6.01 0.76 3.62
N GLY A 73 -7.25 0.61 3.17
CA GLY A 73 -7.59 0.39 1.78
C GLY A 73 -8.93 1.01 1.47
N ILE A 74 -9.20 1.24 0.20
CA ILE A 74 -10.52 1.63 -0.26
C ILE A 74 -11.28 0.36 -0.64
N ILE A 75 -12.49 0.26 -0.10
CA ILE A 75 -13.48 -0.71 -0.56
C ILE A 75 -14.47 0.05 -1.43
N ARG A 76 -14.86 -0.56 -2.55
CA ARG A 76 -15.92 -0.07 -3.42
C ARG A 76 -17.03 -1.11 -3.41
N ASP A 77 -18.27 -0.67 -3.42
CA ASP A 77 -19.41 -1.58 -3.58
C ASP A 77 -19.23 -2.48 -4.81
N PRO A 78 -19.40 -3.80 -4.65
CA PRO A 78 -19.30 -4.73 -5.75
C PRO A 78 -20.46 -4.49 -6.71
N VAL A 79 -20.17 -3.87 -7.85
CA VAL A 79 -21.12 -3.79 -8.96
C VAL A 79 -21.09 -5.13 -9.69
N LYS A 80 -22.27 -5.70 -9.99
CA LYS A 80 -22.36 -6.87 -10.87
C LYS A 80 -21.58 -6.57 -12.15
N ARG A 81 -20.71 -7.49 -12.54
CA ARG A 81 -20.08 -7.45 -13.86
C ARG A 81 -21.21 -7.60 -14.88
N VAL A 82 -21.46 -6.55 -15.66
CA VAL A 82 -22.25 -6.65 -16.90
C VAL A 82 -21.41 -7.35 -17.94
#